data_AF-A0A8X6ISN6-F1
#
_entry.id   AF-A0A8X6ISN6-F1
#
_cell.length_a   1.000
_cell.length_b   1.000
_cell.length_c   1.000
_cell.angle_alpha   90.00
_cell.angle_beta   90.00
_cell.angle_gamma   90.00
#
_symmetry.space_group_name_H-M   'P 1'
#
loop_
_entity.id
_entity.type
_entity.pdbx_description
1 polymer ?
#
loop_
_entity_poly.entity_id
_entity_poly.type
_entity_poly.pdbx_seq_one_letter_code
_entity_poly.pdbx_strand_id
1 'polypeptide(L)' 'MCTSHSIGPCTSEPCLNGGICTVEENTFRCECPIPYSGNTCDKDPCSENPCLNGGTCK' A
#
# COMPACT_ATOMS: atom_id res chain seq x y z
N MET A 1 -17.30 -16.93 19.59
CA MET A 1 -16.84 -17.31 18.24
C MET A 1 -15.94 -16.20 17.74
N CYS A 2 -14.64 -16.31 17.99
CA CYS A 2 -13.64 -15.42 17.39
C CYS A 2 -13.15 -16.13 16.14
N THR A 3 -13.59 -15.66 14.98
CA THR A 3 -13.09 -16.12 13.69
C THR A 3 -11.59 -15.91 13.67
N SER A 4 -10.84 -16.97 13.34
CA SER A 4 -9.39 -17.00 13.16
C SER A 4 -8.85 -15.69 12.59
N HIS A 5 -8.45 -14.77 13.47
CA HIS A 5 -7.61 -13.65 13.10
C HIS A 5 -6.25 -14.30 12.94
N SER A 6 -5.94 -14.71 11.70
CA SER A 6 -4.59 -15.13 11.33
C SER A 6 -3.67 -14.03 11.84
N ILE A 7 -2.94 -14.23 12.95
CA ILE A 7 -1.96 -13.28 13.48
C ILE A 7 -0.82 -13.27 12.47
N GLY A 8 -1.07 -12.59 11.37
CA GLY A 8 -0.25 -12.55 10.18
C GLY A 8 0.04 -11.10 9.86
N PRO A 9 1.04 -10.84 9.03
CA PRO A 9 1.57 -9.50 8.86
C PRO A 9 0.57 -8.49 8.24
N CYS A 10 -0.54 -8.97 7.68
CA CYS A 10 -1.65 -8.13 7.19
C CYS A 10 -2.68 -7.69 8.25
N THR A 11 -2.64 -8.21 9.47
CA THR A 11 -3.62 -7.86 10.51
C THR A 11 -3.54 -6.42 10.97
N SER A 12 -2.33 -5.85 10.90
CA SER A 12 -2.08 -4.45 11.26
C SER A 12 -2.39 -3.49 10.12
N GLU A 13 -3.03 -3.97 9.04
CA GLU A 13 -3.35 -3.21 7.83
C GLU A 13 -2.17 -2.36 7.35
N PRO A 14 -1.00 -2.97 7.05
CA PRO A 14 0.20 -2.21 6.74
C PRO A 14 0.14 -1.47 5.40
N CYS A 15 -0.76 -1.85 4.49
CA CYS A 15 -0.87 -1.26 3.16
C CYS A 15 -1.75 0.00 3.17
N LEU A 16 -1.20 1.13 2.75
CA LEU A 16 -1.86 2.43 2.69
C LEU A 16 -2.47 2.69 1.30
N ASN A 17 -3.20 3.81 1.16
CA ASN A 17 -3.72 4.31 -0.12
C ASN A 17 -4.57 3.28 -0.92
N GLY A 18 -5.26 2.39 -0.21
CA GLY A 18 -6.08 1.33 -0.84
C GLY A 18 -5.28 0.12 -1.35
N GLY A 19 -4.04 -0.06 -0.89
CA GLY A 19 -3.23 -1.23 -1.19
C GLY A 19 -3.84 -2.53 -0.64
N ILE A 20 -3.73 -3.61 -1.41
CA ILE A 20 -4.22 -4.93 -0.99
C ILE A 20 -3.09 -5.67 -0.30
N CYS A 21 -3.30 -6.08 0.96
CA CYS A 21 -2.32 -6.85 1.70
C CYS A 21 -2.46 -8.35 1.43
N THR A 22 -1.38 -8.98 0.98
CA THR A 22 -1.28 -10.43 0.82
C THR A 22 -0.17 -10.98 1.73
N VAL A 23 -0.43 -12.11 2.37
CA VAL A 23 0.59 -12.81 3.18
C VAL A 23 1.40 -13.71 2.26
N GLU A 24 2.71 -13.49 2.19
CA GLU A 24 3.66 -14.33 1.45
C GLU A 24 4.58 -15.05 2.44
N GLU A 25 4.40 -16.36 2.57
CA GLU A 25 5.15 -17.25 3.47
C GLU A 25 5.12 -16.81 4.95
N ASN A 26 6.03 -15.93 5.35
CA ASN A 26 6.18 -15.36 6.70
C ASN A 26 6.21 -13.81 6.70
N THR A 27 5.97 -13.19 5.56
CA THR A 27 6.01 -11.74 5.34
C THR A 27 4.69 -11.27 4.71
N PHE A 28 4.50 -9.97 4.61
CA PHE A 28 3.41 -9.39 3.81
C PHE A 28 3.96 -8.77 2.54
N ARG A 29 3.10 -8.68 1.55
CA ARG A 29 3.31 -7.91 0.33
C ARG A 29 2.08 -7.03 0.13
N CYS A 30 2.31 -5.77 -0.19
CA CYS A 30 1.24 -4.86 -0.58
C CYS A 30 1.17 -4.75 -2.10
N GLU A 31 -0.01 -5.00 -2.66
CA GLU A 31 -0.31 -4.67 -4.04
C GLU A 31 -0.84 -3.24 -4.10
N CYS A 32 0.02 -2.33 -4.55
CA CYS A 32 -0.29 -0.92 -4.60
C CYS A 32 -1.06 -0.57 -5.88
N PRO A 33 -2.21 0.13 -5.78
CA PRO A 33 -2.84 0.70 -6.95
C PRO A 33 -1.94 1.80 -7.53
N ILE A 34 -1.88 1.89 -8.85
CA ILE A 34 -1.24 3.02 -9.53
C ILE A 34 -2.00 4.30 -9.13
N PRO A 35 -1.30 5.38 -8.74
CA PRO A 35 0.13 5.63 -8.94
C PRO A 35 1.03 5.33 -7.73
N TYR A 36 0.50 4.78 -6.64
CA TYR A 36 1.23 4.57 -5.39
C TYR A 36 2.30 3.47 -5.50
N SER A 37 3.34 3.60 -4.68
CA SER A 37 4.46 2.65 -4.64
C SER A 37 5.05 2.51 -3.24
N GLY A 38 6.06 1.65 -3.08
CA GLY A 38 6.68 1.33 -1.78
C GLY A 38 6.11 0.06 -1.14
N ASN A 39 6.77 -0.43 -0.09
CA ASN A 39 6.43 -1.71 0.53
C ASN A 39 5.05 -1.69 1.19
N THR A 40 4.58 -0.51 1.59
CA THR A 40 3.30 -0.25 2.23
C THR A 40 2.43 0.70 1.42
N CYS A 41 2.74 0.91 0.14
CA CYS A 41 2.04 1.89 -0.71
C CYS A 41 2.04 3.31 -0.14
N ASP A 42 3.08 3.65 0.63
CA ASP A 42 3.28 4.94 1.30
C ASP A 42 3.77 6.03 0.35
N LYS A 43 4.40 5.64 -0.77
CA LYS A 43 4.97 6.58 -1.71
C LYS A 43 3.93 6.99 -2.72
N ASP A 44 3.40 8.18 -2.53
CA ASP A 44 2.66 8.90 -3.55
C ASP A 44 3.65 9.64 -4.47
N PRO A 45 3.72 9.30 -5.77
CA PRO A 45 4.59 10.00 -6.71
C PRO A 45 4.24 11.49 -6.85
N CYS A 46 3.08 11.91 -6.37
CA CYS A 46 2.64 13.30 -6.43
C CYS A 46 2.91 14.10 -5.17
N SER A 47 3.29 13.43 -4.08
CA SER A 47 3.66 14.12 -2.84
C SER A 47 4.85 15.05 -3.05
N GLU A 48 5.74 14.73 -3.98
CA GLU A 48 6.90 15.56 -4.34
C GLU A 48 6.61 16.59 -5.45
N ASN A 49 5.37 16.69 -5.94
CA ASN A 49 4.99 17.52 -7.10
C ASN A 49 6.00 17.44 -8.28
N PRO A 50 6.37 16.25 -8.77
CA PRO A 50 7.28 16.13 -9.90
C PRO A 50 6.66 16.61 -11.22
N CYS A 51 5.35 16.90 -11.24
CA CYS A 51 4.64 17.38 -12.41
C CYS A 51 5.07 18.80 -12.78
N LEU A 52 6.15 18.92 -13.54
CA LEU A 52 6.61 20.18 -14.14
C LEU A 52 5.70 20.59 -15.31
N ASN A 53 5.62 21.89 -15.59
CA ASN A 53 4.86 22.48 -16.71
C ASN A 53 3.33 22.29 -16.66
N GLY A 54 2.72 22.32 -15.47
CA GLY A 54 1.27 22.34 -15.31
C GLY A 54 0.58 20.98 -15.40
N GLY A 55 1.33 19.88 -15.31
CA GLY A 55 0.75 18.57 -15.08
C GLY A 55 0.02 18.54 -13.74
N THR A 56 -1.24 18.11 -13.73
CA THR A 56 -1.99 17.92 -12.48
C THR A 56 -1.84 16.47 -12.06
N CYS A 57 -1.33 16.21 -10.87
CA CYS A 57 -1.48 14.89 -10.30
C CYS A 57 -2.96 14.63 -9.98
N LYS A 58 -3.48 13.51 -10.47
CA LYS A 58 -4.88 13.09 -10.34
C LYS A 58 -4.92 11.63 -9.94
#